data_AF-A0A0B8N1Z3-F1
#
_entry.id   AF-A0A0B8N1Z3-F1
#
_cell.length_a   1.000
_cell.length_b   1.000
_cell.length_c   1.000
_cell.angle_alpha   90.00
_cell.angle_beta   90.00
_cell.angle_gamma   90.00
#
_symmetry.space_group_name_H-M   'P 1'
#
loop_
_entity.id
_entity.type
_entity.pdbx_description
1 polymer ?
#
loop_
_entity_poly.entity_id
_entity_poly.type
_entity_poly.pdbx_seq_one_letter_code
_entity_poly.pdbx_strand_id
1 'polypeptide(L)'
;MAMNSHLLGDIDNAHVGRIIHDFKSLPTKQARKAVLNAILDDLTSSERRELYARPKDPLQYDIVGSLPLELVLKIAKHLAPLRVWIIQRVSKRWQAIFTSKEIYRAIHFRSYPFTLLGAEDTTLSSSVAMMRCKYGYPRTQAYYPWPKGLQCDFEEPSTAEQLISYYSGKVAWLATDQRTACVRDLTTGTVMEFITETRGVVRFVHLSGNFLFVQASGYCTAWELSTHQSHQIRLPSPHILEINARHDRAAILIGRPSEESTILSWHFGTDSVRSTNVQGQPLFTCWVNDNNTENDLLLVIQAEREVALNSYKLSRQRFTIADQEITCLDTKLLAVGQIFDPDLALFFTFARFSQYICRYDTIVSQIVPLKSPELDRDIIFFSYSTKTEKLIVRFPKYKKTGVDPAWKYDKGKMPLVDGTIYVPDALWASFSVDPILDTKRWPNTARFHSEGCDGYIYGRGMTEGSKRWVAFGDHQLYGFAHNNGIEAVSFDCRLQFPSNPRVTIRP
;
A
#
# COMPACT_ATOMS: atom_id res chain seq x y z
N MET A 1 41.90 -28.42 51.25
CA MET A 1 42.57 -29.69 50.93
C MET A 1 43.08 -29.61 49.51
N ALA A 2 44.35 -29.23 49.38
CA ALA A 2 45.10 -29.31 48.14
C ALA A 2 45.63 -30.74 48.02
N MET A 3 45.23 -31.46 46.96
CA MET A 3 45.84 -32.73 46.59
C MET A 3 45.92 -32.83 45.07
N ASN A 4 47.17 -32.74 44.60
CA ASN A 4 47.74 -33.35 43.40
C ASN A 4 47.15 -32.99 42.03
N SER A 5 47.59 -31.85 41.47
CA SER A 5 47.53 -31.54 40.02
C SER A 5 48.90 -31.59 39.33
N HIS A 6 49.95 -32.06 40.01
CA HIS A 6 51.25 -32.35 39.39
C HIS A 6 51.36 -33.85 39.21
N LEU A 7 50.94 -34.40 38.06
CA LEU A 7 51.34 -35.71 37.48
C LEU A 7 50.51 -36.04 36.21
N LEU A 8 50.51 -35.11 35.25
CA LEU A 8 50.20 -35.33 33.83
C LEU A 8 51.13 -34.35 33.10
N GLY A 9 52.45 -34.58 33.14
CA GLY A 9 53.07 -35.49 32.20
C GLY A 9 53.12 -34.75 30.88
N ASP A 10 54.24 -34.07 30.60
CA ASP A 10 54.55 -33.44 29.32
C ASP A 10 54.23 -34.42 28.18
N ILE A 11 53.03 -34.29 27.62
CA ILE A 11 52.76 -34.87 26.31
C ILE A 11 53.72 -34.16 25.39
N ASP A 12 54.67 -34.91 24.85
CA ASP A 12 55.80 -34.43 24.08
C ASP A 12 55.30 -33.56 22.92
N ASN A 13 55.19 -32.25 23.15
CA ASN A 13 54.64 -31.28 22.18
C ASN A 13 55.46 -31.31 20.87
N ALA A 14 56.71 -31.77 20.93
CA ALA A 14 57.54 -32.03 19.77
C ALA A 14 56.98 -33.19 18.91
N HIS A 15 56.45 -34.23 19.53
CA HIS A 15 55.83 -35.37 18.85
C HIS A 15 54.51 -34.99 18.19
N VAL A 16 53.65 -34.24 18.90
CA VAL A 16 52.41 -33.68 18.33
C VAL A 16 52.73 -32.75 17.16
N GLY A 17 53.75 -31.91 17.28
CA GLY A 17 54.23 -31.04 16.21
C GLY A 17 54.69 -31.79 14.96
N ARG A 18 55.39 -32.92 15.12
CA ARG A 18 55.82 -33.79 14.01
C ARG A 18 54.64 -34.44 13.30
N ILE A 19 53.68 -35.00 14.05
CA ILE A 19 52.47 -35.60 13.46
C ILE A 19 51.69 -34.57 12.62
N ILE A 20 51.56 -33.34 13.12
CA ILE A 20 50.90 -32.26 12.38
C ILE A 20 51.70 -31.87 11.12
N HIS A 21 53.03 -31.81 11.21
CA HIS A 21 53.90 -31.52 10.08
C HIS A 21 53.77 -32.60 8.99
N ASP A 22 53.81 -33.87 9.38
CA ASP A 22 53.73 -35.00 8.45
C ASP A 22 52.35 -35.14 7.81
N PHE A 23 51.28 -34.85 8.57
CA PHE A 23 49.94 -34.76 7.98
C PHE A 23 49.83 -33.63 6.95
N LYS A 24 50.48 -32.48 7.20
CA LYS A 24 50.48 -31.33 6.28
C LYS A 24 51.34 -31.58 5.03
N SER A 25 52.40 -32.38 5.14
CA SER A 25 53.29 -32.70 4.02
C SER A 25 52.70 -33.71 3.03
N LEU A 26 51.56 -34.35 3.36
CA LEU A 26 50.84 -35.23 2.44
C LEU A 26 50.43 -34.49 1.15
N PRO A 27 50.80 -35.03 -0.04
CA PRO A 27 50.74 -34.29 -1.31
C PRO A 27 49.34 -34.15 -1.89
N THR A 28 48.40 -35.04 -1.53
CA THR A 28 47.05 -35.04 -2.09
C THR A 28 45.97 -34.92 -1.02
N LYS A 29 44.84 -34.30 -1.40
CA LYS A 29 43.64 -34.22 -0.55
C LYS A 29 43.10 -35.60 -0.18
N GLN A 30 43.27 -36.57 -1.07
CA GLN A 30 42.81 -37.94 -0.90
C GLN A 30 43.66 -38.70 0.14
N ALA A 31 44.98 -38.50 0.14
CA ALA A 31 45.87 -39.04 1.17
C ALA A 31 45.55 -38.45 2.56
N ARG A 32 45.32 -37.14 2.66
CA ARG A 32 44.90 -36.51 3.92
C ARG A 32 43.56 -37.04 4.42
N LYS A 33 42.59 -37.25 3.51
CA LYS A 33 41.28 -37.81 3.86
C LYS A 33 41.40 -39.26 4.33
N ALA A 34 42.23 -40.08 3.67
CA ALA A 34 42.47 -41.46 4.07
C ALA A 34 43.08 -41.53 5.48
N VAL A 35 44.08 -40.69 5.77
CA VAL A 35 44.69 -40.61 7.11
C VAL A 35 43.70 -40.12 8.15
N LEU A 36 42.89 -39.10 7.86
CA LEU A 36 41.84 -38.63 8.78
C LEU A 36 40.83 -39.72 9.10
N ASN A 37 40.37 -40.46 8.08
CA ASN A 37 39.44 -41.56 8.28
C ASN A 37 40.05 -42.67 9.13
N ALA A 38 41.30 -43.06 8.85
CA ALA A 38 42.01 -44.06 9.65
C ALA A 38 42.16 -43.62 11.13
N ILE A 39 42.49 -42.34 11.37
CA ILE A 39 42.55 -41.79 12.73
C ILE A 39 41.18 -41.85 13.40
N LEU A 40 40.10 -41.49 12.70
CA LEU A 40 38.74 -41.53 13.23
C LEU A 40 38.26 -42.96 13.54
N ASP A 41 38.67 -43.93 12.71
CA ASP A 41 38.34 -45.34 12.88
C ASP A 41 39.02 -45.92 14.13
N ASP A 42 40.27 -45.50 14.40
CA ASP A 42 41.05 -45.94 15.58
C ASP A 42 40.66 -45.25 16.90
N LEU A 43 39.83 -44.19 16.88
CA LEU A 43 39.41 -43.53 18.12
C LEU A 43 38.57 -44.46 19.01
N THR A 44 38.91 -44.49 20.30
CA THR A 44 38.12 -45.14 21.34
C THR A 44 36.76 -44.45 21.55
N SER A 45 35.83 -45.15 22.20
CA SER A 45 34.50 -44.61 22.47
C SER A 45 34.52 -43.34 23.33
N SER A 46 35.48 -43.20 24.24
CA SER A 46 35.68 -41.99 25.05
C SER A 46 36.21 -40.82 24.22
N GLU A 47 37.20 -41.05 23.36
CA GLU A 47 37.78 -40.00 22.49
C GLU A 47 36.78 -39.52 21.44
N ARG A 48 35.95 -40.42 20.90
CA ARG A 48 34.84 -40.04 20.01
C ARG A 48 33.85 -39.13 20.73
N ARG A 49 33.48 -39.45 21.98
CA ARG A 49 32.60 -38.58 22.78
C ARG A 49 33.21 -37.22 23.02
N GLU A 50 34.52 -37.14 23.29
CA GLU A 50 35.23 -35.87 23.44
C GLU A 50 35.27 -35.06 22.12
N LEU A 51 35.51 -35.73 20.98
CA LEU A 51 35.47 -35.11 19.65
C LEU A 51 34.08 -34.54 19.32
N TYR A 52 33.00 -35.24 19.67
CA TYR A 52 31.63 -34.75 19.50
C TYR A 52 31.22 -33.69 20.51
N ALA A 53 31.86 -33.68 21.69
CA ALA A 53 31.64 -32.67 22.73
C ALA A 53 32.38 -31.37 22.46
N ARG A 54 33.43 -31.38 21.60
CA ARG A 54 34.00 -30.13 21.10
C ARG A 54 32.88 -29.34 20.43
N PRO A 55 32.73 -28.04 20.74
CA PRO A 55 31.79 -27.21 20.01
C PRO A 55 32.15 -27.37 18.54
N LYS A 56 31.21 -27.90 17.75
CA LYS A 56 31.27 -27.79 16.30
C LYS A 56 31.36 -26.29 16.08
N ASP A 57 32.55 -25.73 15.93
CA ASP A 57 32.70 -24.40 15.36
C ASP A 57 31.88 -24.50 14.08
N PRO A 58 30.70 -23.87 14.02
CA PRO A 58 29.99 -23.87 12.77
C PRO A 58 31.00 -23.21 11.84
N LEU A 59 31.21 -23.78 10.66
CA LEU A 59 31.88 -23.09 9.57
C LEU A 59 31.03 -21.85 9.25
N GLN A 60 31.08 -20.83 10.11
CA GLN A 60 30.46 -19.54 9.99
C GLN A 60 31.35 -18.77 9.04
N TYR A 61 31.27 -19.15 7.77
CA TYR A 61 31.90 -18.39 6.73
C TYR A 61 31.00 -17.18 6.46
N ASP A 62 31.54 -15.98 6.67
CA ASP A 62 30.85 -14.75 6.28
C ASP A 62 30.85 -14.65 4.75
N ILE A 63 29.86 -15.29 4.12
CA ILE A 63 29.70 -15.32 2.66
C ILE A 63 29.59 -13.90 2.12
N VAL A 64 28.73 -13.06 2.71
CA VAL A 64 28.53 -11.69 2.21
C VAL A 64 29.75 -10.83 2.46
N GLY A 65 30.36 -10.94 3.64
CA GLY A 65 31.59 -10.22 3.96
C GLY A 65 32.73 -10.61 3.03
N SER A 66 32.85 -11.88 2.64
CA SER A 66 34.01 -12.35 1.87
C SER A 66 33.86 -12.18 0.36
N LEU A 67 32.65 -11.99 -0.15
CA LEU A 67 32.39 -11.87 -1.59
C LEU A 67 32.54 -10.42 -2.11
N PRO A 68 32.94 -10.24 -3.39
CA PRO A 68 32.89 -8.96 -4.06
C PRO A 68 31.43 -8.51 -4.30
N LEU A 69 31.22 -7.20 -4.44
CA LEU A 69 29.89 -6.57 -4.47
C LEU A 69 28.99 -7.16 -5.57
N GLU A 70 29.54 -7.53 -6.71
CA GLU A 70 28.82 -8.10 -7.87
C GLU A 70 28.18 -9.45 -7.54
N LEU A 71 28.84 -10.26 -6.70
CA LEU A 71 28.29 -11.54 -6.26
C LEU A 71 27.26 -11.34 -5.15
N VAL A 72 27.51 -10.38 -4.24
CA VAL A 72 26.49 -9.99 -3.26
C VAL A 72 25.25 -9.41 -3.94
N LEU A 73 25.40 -8.67 -5.05
CA LEU A 73 24.29 -8.19 -5.88
C LEU A 73 23.44 -9.33 -6.42
N LYS A 74 24.06 -10.42 -6.90
CA LYS A 74 23.32 -11.61 -7.33
C LYS A 74 22.51 -12.22 -6.19
N ILE A 75 23.10 -12.31 -4.98
CA ILE A 75 22.39 -12.80 -3.79
C ILE A 75 21.24 -11.85 -3.43
N ALA A 76 21.50 -10.54 -3.36
CA ALA A 76 20.55 -9.51 -2.99
C ALA A 76 19.35 -9.45 -3.95
N LYS A 77 19.57 -9.72 -5.25
CA LYS A 77 18.49 -9.86 -6.23
C LYS A 77 17.49 -10.94 -5.87
N HIS A 78 17.83 -11.95 -5.08
CA HIS A 78 16.89 -12.99 -4.64
C HIS A 78 16.20 -12.64 -3.31
N LEU A 79 16.70 -11.66 -2.57
CA LEU A 79 16.14 -11.23 -1.29
C LEU A 79 14.96 -10.27 -1.49
N ALA A 80 13.96 -10.38 -0.61
CA ALA A 80 12.92 -9.36 -0.51
C ALA A 80 13.51 -8.06 0.07
N PRO A 81 13.00 -6.87 -0.29
CA PRO A 81 13.54 -5.58 0.19
C PRO A 81 13.71 -5.49 1.71
N LEU A 82 12.75 -6.03 2.47
CA LEU A 82 12.83 -6.10 3.92
C LEU A 82 14.00 -6.96 4.43
N ARG A 83 14.27 -8.09 3.80
CA ARG A 83 15.34 -8.99 4.24
C ARG A 83 16.68 -8.29 4.15
N VAL A 84 16.86 -7.45 3.13
CA VAL A 84 18.06 -6.63 2.96
C VAL A 84 18.22 -5.62 4.10
N TRP A 85 17.13 -4.97 4.52
CA TRP A 85 17.19 -4.07 5.67
C TRP A 85 17.48 -4.77 7.00
N ILE A 86 16.94 -5.98 7.21
CA ILE A 86 17.22 -6.77 8.41
C ILE A 86 18.69 -7.18 8.46
N ILE A 87 19.23 -7.69 7.34
CA ILE A 87 20.60 -8.22 7.32
C ILE A 87 21.68 -7.13 7.34
N GLN A 88 21.35 -5.87 7.07
CA GLN A 88 22.23 -4.73 7.36
C GLN A 88 22.64 -4.68 8.83
N ARG A 89 21.86 -5.26 9.75
CA ARG A 89 22.15 -5.27 11.20
C ARG A 89 23.13 -6.36 11.63
N VAL A 90 23.54 -7.26 10.73
CA VAL A 90 24.41 -8.41 11.06
C VAL A 90 25.82 -7.96 11.44
N SER A 91 26.40 -7.02 10.68
CA SER A 91 27.71 -6.43 10.97
C SER A 91 27.88 -5.10 10.25
N LYS A 92 28.86 -4.28 10.66
CA LYS A 92 29.20 -3.02 9.97
C LYS A 92 29.53 -3.23 8.49
N ARG A 93 30.16 -4.36 8.15
CA ARG A 93 30.50 -4.72 6.77
C ARG A 93 29.25 -5.05 5.96
N TRP A 94 28.35 -5.85 6.51
CA TRP A 94 27.06 -6.14 5.88
C TRP A 94 26.24 -4.87 5.70
N GLN A 95 26.23 -4.00 6.71
CA GLN A 95 25.58 -2.69 6.61
C GLN A 95 26.13 -1.89 5.44
N ALA A 96 27.46 -1.75 5.32
CA ALA A 96 28.08 -1.01 4.23
C ALA A 96 27.73 -1.59 2.85
N ILE A 97 27.81 -2.91 2.70
CA ILE A 97 27.49 -3.59 1.43
C ILE A 97 26.00 -3.42 1.08
N PHE A 98 25.10 -3.76 2.00
CA PHE A 98 23.66 -3.70 1.76
C PHE A 98 23.09 -2.27 1.78
N THR A 99 23.88 -1.27 2.16
CA THR A 99 23.53 0.16 2.04
C THR A 99 24.03 0.78 0.74
N SER A 100 24.82 0.04 -0.04
CA SER A 100 25.31 0.50 -1.35
C SER A 100 24.16 0.81 -2.32
N LYS A 101 24.40 1.80 -3.19
CA LYS A 101 23.43 2.29 -4.18
C LYS A 101 23.04 1.17 -5.15
N GLU A 102 24.00 0.34 -5.52
CA GLU A 102 23.88 -0.77 -6.46
C GLU A 102 22.91 -1.82 -5.93
N ILE A 103 23.04 -2.20 -4.65
CA ILE A 103 22.19 -3.21 -4.02
C ILE A 103 20.75 -2.72 -3.95
N TYR A 104 20.54 -1.49 -3.47
CA TYR A 104 19.21 -0.89 -3.43
C TYR A 104 18.60 -0.74 -4.82
N ARG A 105 19.37 -0.29 -5.83
CA ARG A 105 18.92 -0.24 -7.23
C ARG A 105 18.49 -1.62 -7.72
N ALA A 106 19.27 -2.67 -7.48
CA ALA A 106 18.95 -4.03 -7.93
C ALA A 106 17.68 -4.59 -7.27
N ILE A 107 17.50 -4.34 -5.98
CA ILE A 107 16.31 -4.75 -5.22
C ILE A 107 15.08 -3.95 -5.65
N HIS A 108 15.24 -2.64 -5.78
CA HIS A 108 14.19 -1.72 -6.18
C HIS A 108 13.73 -2.02 -7.61
N PHE A 109 14.64 -2.17 -8.57
CA PHE A 109 14.30 -2.51 -9.95
C PHE A 109 13.55 -3.85 -10.07
N ARG A 110 13.97 -4.87 -9.31
CA ARG A 110 13.27 -6.17 -9.30
C ARG A 110 11.86 -6.05 -8.72
N SER A 111 11.77 -5.37 -7.59
CA SER A 111 10.54 -5.33 -6.81
C SER A 111 9.54 -4.32 -7.40
N TYR A 112 10.05 -3.25 -8.00
CA TYR A 112 9.34 -2.04 -8.44
C TYR A 112 10.04 -1.41 -9.67
N PRO A 113 9.94 -2.04 -10.86
CA PRO A 113 10.63 -1.55 -12.06
C PRO A 113 10.11 -0.19 -12.57
N PHE A 114 8.92 0.25 -12.13
CA PHE A 114 8.21 1.41 -12.70
C PHE A 114 8.35 2.73 -11.91
N THR A 115 8.93 2.72 -10.71
CA THR A 115 9.16 3.93 -9.89
C THR A 115 10.37 4.76 -10.34
N LEU A 116 10.90 4.51 -11.55
CA LEU A 116 12.13 5.09 -12.08
C LEU A 116 11.93 6.12 -13.20
N LEU A 117 10.76 6.75 -13.30
CA LEU A 117 10.64 7.98 -14.08
C LEU A 117 11.19 9.16 -13.27
N GLY A 118 12.52 9.35 -13.35
CA GLY A 118 13.20 10.59 -12.98
C GLY A 118 14.14 10.53 -11.78
N ALA A 119 15.41 10.86 -12.03
CA ALA A 119 16.52 11.10 -11.09
C ALA A 119 17.26 9.89 -10.51
N GLU A 120 18.53 9.75 -10.90
CA GLU A 120 19.47 8.68 -10.53
C GLU A 120 19.84 8.62 -9.03
N ASP A 121 19.46 9.60 -8.21
CA ASP A 121 19.73 9.69 -6.76
C ASP A 121 18.53 9.32 -5.87
N THR A 122 17.38 9.02 -6.45
CA THR A 122 16.12 8.80 -5.71
C THR A 122 15.89 7.36 -5.21
N THR A 123 16.74 6.39 -5.58
CA THR A 123 16.44 4.96 -5.34
C THR A 123 16.56 4.54 -3.88
N LEU A 124 17.51 5.10 -3.13
CA LEU A 124 17.69 4.79 -1.71
C LEU A 124 16.59 5.42 -0.87
N SER A 125 16.32 6.71 -1.08
CA SER A 125 15.28 7.47 -0.39
C SER A 125 13.90 6.86 -0.61
N SER A 126 13.55 6.50 -1.85
CA SER A 126 12.28 5.85 -2.19
C SER A 126 12.16 4.45 -1.58
N SER A 127 13.26 3.68 -1.55
CA SER A 127 13.28 2.37 -0.90
C SER A 127 13.07 2.47 0.61
N VAL A 128 13.70 3.46 1.26
CA VAL A 128 13.53 3.71 2.69
C VAL A 128 12.12 4.21 3.01
N ALA A 129 11.56 5.10 2.18
CA ALA A 129 10.20 5.59 2.30
C ALA A 129 9.18 4.46 2.22
N MET A 130 9.34 3.59 1.22
CA MET A 130 8.52 2.39 1.06
C MET A 130 8.63 1.44 2.25
N MET A 131 9.83 1.22 2.78
CA MET A 131 10.03 0.40 3.96
C MET A 131 9.31 1.02 5.16
N ARG A 132 9.47 2.32 5.38
CA ARG A 132 8.73 3.07 6.40
C ARG A 132 7.22 2.90 6.23
N CYS A 133 6.71 3.05 5.02
CA CYS A 133 5.30 2.84 4.70
C CYS A 133 4.82 1.42 5.02
N LYS A 134 5.61 0.40 4.66
CA LYS A 134 5.30 -1.03 4.92
C LYS A 134 5.31 -1.44 6.39
N TYR A 135 5.97 -0.67 7.26
CA TYR A 135 6.03 -0.95 8.70
C TYR A 135 5.36 0.14 9.54
N GLY A 136 4.69 1.11 8.90
CA GLY A 136 4.09 2.24 9.59
C GLY A 136 5.12 3.05 10.38
N TYR A 137 6.28 3.38 9.83
CA TYR A 137 7.24 4.29 10.46
C TYR A 137 7.15 5.67 9.81
N PRO A 138 6.13 6.49 10.18
CA PRO A 138 5.95 7.79 9.56
C PRO A 138 7.20 8.65 9.75
N ARG A 139 7.47 9.49 8.76
CA ARG A 139 8.60 10.41 8.83
C ARG A 139 8.16 11.80 9.28
N THR A 140 7.06 12.27 8.74
CA THR A 140 6.48 13.57 9.04
C THR A 140 4.97 13.42 9.21
N GLN A 141 4.40 14.28 10.05
CA GLN A 141 2.96 14.41 10.25
C GLN A 141 2.62 15.89 10.20
N ALA A 142 1.46 16.22 9.65
CA ALA A 142 0.94 17.57 9.60
C ALA A 142 -0.56 17.62 9.85
N TYR A 143 -0.98 18.76 10.36
CA TYR A 143 -2.39 19.11 10.55
C TYR A 143 -2.68 20.42 9.84
N TYR A 144 -3.70 20.41 8.99
CA TYR A 144 -4.17 21.54 8.21
C TYR A 144 -5.60 21.87 8.66
N PRO A 145 -5.80 22.90 9.50
CA PRO A 145 -7.15 23.36 9.79
C PRO A 145 -7.84 23.84 8.51
N TRP A 146 -9.16 23.74 8.48
CA TRP A 146 -9.95 24.32 7.38
C TRP A 146 -9.72 25.84 7.30
N PRO A 147 -9.55 26.41 6.11
CA PRO A 147 -9.59 27.86 5.95
C PRO A 147 -10.96 28.41 6.38
N LYS A 148 -10.99 29.65 6.85
CA LYS A 148 -12.22 30.30 7.31
C LYS A 148 -13.24 30.38 6.16
N GLY A 149 -14.41 29.77 6.34
CA GLY A 149 -15.49 29.78 5.34
C GLY A 149 -15.39 28.70 4.26
N LEU A 150 -14.33 27.88 4.29
CA LEU A 150 -14.09 26.79 3.34
C LEU A 150 -14.06 25.43 4.05
N GLN A 151 -14.85 25.27 5.11
CA GLN A 151 -14.96 24.01 5.84
C GLN A 151 -15.60 22.94 4.96
N CYS A 152 -15.21 21.67 5.16
CA CYS A 152 -15.93 20.53 4.61
C CYS A 152 -16.92 20.04 5.67
N ASP A 153 -18.17 19.79 5.26
CA ASP A 153 -19.20 19.26 6.14
C ASP A 153 -19.40 17.75 5.89
N PHE A 154 -19.32 16.98 6.97
CA PHE A 154 -19.47 15.52 6.94
C PHE A 154 -20.79 15.04 7.59
N GLU A 155 -21.78 15.93 7.73
CA GLU A 155 -23.10 15.66 8.33
C GLU A 155 -23.91 14.50 7.70
N GLU A 156 -23.57 14.02 6.51
CA GLU A 156 -24.10 12.78 5.93
C GLU A 156 -22.97 11.82 5.48
N PRO A 157 -22.92 10.56 5.96
CA PRO A 157 -21.82 9.64 5.62
C PRO A 157 -21.84 9.21 4.15
N SER A 158 -23.03 9.16 3.54
CA SER A 158 -23.22 8.76 2.15
C SER A 158 -22.74 9.78 1.13
N THR A 159 -22.55 11.04 1.55
CA THR A 159 -22.09 12.12 0.68
C THR A 159 -20.64 12.47 0.96
N ALA A 160 -20.14 12.29 2.19
CA ALA A 160 -18.76 12.58 2.61
C ALA A 160 -17.68 12.14 1.61
N GLU A 161 -17.83 10.94 1.04
CA GLU A 161 -16.89 10.36 0.05
C GLU A 161 -16.91 11.08 -1.31
N GLN A 162 -18.04 11.71 -1.67
CA GLN A 162 -18.18 12.56 -2.86
C GLN A 162 -17.60 13.96 -2.67
N LEU A 163 -17.43 14.36 -1.40
CA LEU A 163 -16.95 15.68 -1.03
C LEU A 163 -15.44 15.76 -0.98
N ILE A 164 -14.70 14.65 -1.08
CA ILE A 164 -13.24 14.62 -0.92
C ILE A 164 -12.55 13.72 -1.94
N SER A 165 -11.48 14.23 -2.54
CA SER A 165 -10.59 13.46 -3.41
C SER A 165 -9.13 13.72 -3.06
N TYR A 166 -8.29 12.72 -3.29
CA TYR A 166 -6.85 12.83 -3.08
C TYR A 166 -6.10 12.35 -4.32
N TYR A 167 -5.05 13.07 -4.70
CA TYR A 167 -4.09 12.61 -5.70
C TYR A 167 -2.70 13.21 -5.44
N SER A 168 -1.68 12.36 -5.34
CA SER A 168 -0.25 12.74 -5.33
C SER A 168 0.07 13.96 -4.45
N GLY A 169 -0.32 13.88 -3.17
CA GLY A 169 -0.03 14.95 -2.21
C GLY A 169 -0.96 16.17 -2.29
N LYS A 170 -2.02 16.13 -3.10
CA LYS A 170 -3.08 17.15 -3.13
C LYS A 170 -4.39 16.56 -2.62
N VAL A 171 -5.14 17.36 -1.86
CA VAL A 171 -6.49 17.02 -1.37
C VAL A 171 -7.46 18.04 -1.91
N ALA A 172 -8.50 17.58 -2.58
CA ALA A 172 -9.64 18.40 -2.94
C ALA A 172 -10.81 18.14 -2.02
N TRP A 173 -11.59 19.19 -1.76
CA TRP A 173 -12.84 19.05 -1.05
C TRP A 173 -13.90 20.03 -1.55
N LEU A 174 -15.16 19.77 -1.21
CA LEU A 174 -16.24 20.72 -1.37
C LEU A 174 -16.45 21.51 -0.08
N ALA A 175 -16.52 22.82 -0.19
CA ALA A 175 -16.87 23.68 0.93
C ALA A 175 -18.33 23.47 1.37
N THR A 176 -18.68 23.89 2.58
CA THR A 176 -20.03 23.75 3.17
C THR A 176 -21.12 24.38 2.30
N ASP A 177 -20.78 25.38 1.48
CA ASP A 177 -21.71 26.01 0.54
C ASP A 177 -22.11 25.10 -0.65
N GLN A 178 -21.41 23.96 -0.83
CA GLN A 178 -21.52 23.03 -1.95
C GLN A 178 -21.45 23.73 -3.32
N ARG A 179 -20.73 24.84 -3.42
CA ARG A 179 -20.55 25.63 -4.65
C ARG A 179 -19.10 25.89 -4.95
N THR A 180 -18.28 25.89 -3.90
CA THR A 180 -16.84 26.11 -3.99
C THR A 180 -16.12 24.78 -3.81
N ALA A 181 -15.37 24.38 -4.84
CA ALA A 181 -14.42 23.28 -4.74
C ALA A 181 -13.04 23.85 -4.39
N CYS A 182 -12.36 23.22 -3.44
CA CYS A 182 -11.08 23.66 -2.95
C CYS A 182 -10.03 22.59 -3.22
N VAL A 183 -8.79 22.98 -3.49
CA VAL A 183 -7.64 22.07 -3.61
C VAL A 183 -6.53 22.58 -2.72
N ARG A 184 -6.03 21.73 -1.83
CA ARG A 184 -4.86 21.99 -1.00
C ARG A 184 -3.70 21.13 -1.46
N ASP A 185 -2.57 21.76 -1.72
CA ASP A 185 -1.30 21.04 -1.83
C ASP A 185 -0.74 20.80 -0.42
N LEU A 186 -0.55 19.55 -0.06
CA LEU A 186 -0.07 19.17 1.28
C LEU A 186 1.42 19.48 1.47
N THR A 187 2.19 19.69 0.41
CA THR A 187 3.62 19.99 0.51
C THR A 187 3.83 21.48 0.76
N THR A 188 3.10 22.34 0.06
CA THR A 188 3.21 23.80 0.20
C THR A 188 2.23 24.36 1.24
N GLY A 189 1.15 23.64 1.53
CA GLY A 189 0.03 24.10 2.34
C GLY A 189 -0.91 25.08 1.62
N THR A 190 -0.63 25.44 0.36
CA THR A 190 -1.44 26.42 -0.40
C THR A 190 -2.82 25.86 -0.71
N VAL A 191 -3.82 26.75 -0.71
CA VAL A 191 -5.21 26.42 -1.05
C VAL A 191 -5.60 27.20 -2.29
N MET A 192 -6.23 26.51 -3.24
CA MET A 192 -6.83 27.07 -4.43
C MET A 192 -8.33 26.84 -4.39
N GLU A 193 -9.09 27.81 -4.89
CA GLU A 193 -10.56 27.79 -4.91
C GLU A 193 -11.05 27.77 -6.36
N PHE A 194 -12.09 26.99 -6.61
CA PHE A 194 -12.68 26.78 -7.93
C PHE A 194 -14.20 26.88 -7.82
N ILE A 195 -14.79 27.73 -8.66
CA ILE A 195 -16.23 27.96 -8.69
C ILE A 195 -16.71 27.72 -10.12
N THR A 196 -17.74 26.90 -10.27
CA THR A 196 -18.34 26.64 -11.60
C THR A 196 -19.05 27.90 -12.13
N GLU A 197 -19.00 28.14 -13.44
CA GLU A 197 -19.71 29.26 -14.07
C GLU A 197 -21.22 29.21 -13.82
N THR A 198 -21.78 28.00 -13.83
CA THR A 198 -23.22 27.77 -13.57
C THR A 198 -23.63 28.09 -12.13
N ARG A 199 -22.66 28.21 -11.20
CA ARG A 199 -22.87 28.36 -9.75
C ARG A 199 -23.85 27.32 -9.17
N GLY A 200 -23.94 26.18 -9.84
CA GLY A 200 -24.79 25.07 -9.43
C GLY A 200 -24.31 24.42 -8.14
N VAL A 201 -25.20 23.67 -7.50
CA VAL A 201 -24.80 22.81 -6.38
C VAL A 201 -23.90 21.71 -6.93
N VAL A 202 -22.67 21.70 -6.44
CA VAL A 202 -21.67 20.70 -6.71
C VAL A 202 -21.98 19.46 -5.89
N ARG A 203 -22.00 18.30 -6.55
CA ARG A 203 -22.26 17.02 -5.86
C ARG A 203 -21.06 16.09 -5.83
N PHE A 204 -20.03 16.37 -6.61
CA PHE A 204 -18.90 15.48 -6.74
C PHE A 204 -17.63 16.27 -7.06
N VAL A 205 -16.52 15.90 -6.39
CA VAL A 205 -15.18 16.40 -6.67
C VAL A 205 -14.22 15.23 -6.88
N HIS A 206 -13.35 15.34 -7.88
CA HIS A 206 -12.29 14.36 -8.11
C HIS A 206 -10.99 15.02 -8.53
N LEU A 207 -9.88 14.53 -8.01
CA LEU A 207 -8.54 14.96 -8.37
C LEU A 207 -7.85 13.90 -9.21
N SER A 208 -7.23 14.36 -10.28
CA SER A 208 -6.16 13.66 -11.00
C SER A 208 -4.88 14.49 -10.96
N GLY A 209 -3.80 14.01 -11.58
CA GLY A 209 -2.47 14.61 -11.53
C GLY A 209 -2.44 16.12 -11.73
N ASN A 210 -3.02 16.58 -12.83
CA ASN A 210 -3.02 18.01 -13.18
C ASN A 210 -4.42 18.61 -13.20
N PHE A 211 -5.46 17.84 -12.87
CA PHE A 211 -6.84 18.25 -13.10
C PHE A 211 -7.72 18.09 -11.86
N LEU A 212 -8.60 19.07 -11.67
CA LEU A 212 -9.73 19.01 -10.76
C LEU A 212 -11.02 18.83 -11.56
N PHE A 213 -11.76 17.76 -11.30
CA PHE A 213 -13.07 17.52 -11.87
C PHE A 213 -14.15 17.85 -10.85
N VAL A 214 -15.18 18.54 -11.32
CA VAL A 214 -16.34 18.90 -10.52
C VAL A 214 -17.59 18.62 -11.32
N GLN A 215 -18.56 17.96 -10.71
CA GLN A 215 -19.88 17.80 -11.30
C GLN A 215 -20.90 18.70 -10.59
N ALA A 216 -21.55 19.54 -11.40
CA ALA A 216 -22.60 20.46 -10.97
C ALA A 216 -23.66 20.55 -12.07
N SER A 217 -24.94 20.51 -11.68
CA SER A 217 -26.07 20.77 -12.60
C SER A 217 -26.07 19.95 -13.90
N GLY A 218 -25.57 18.70 -13.88
CA GLY A 218 -25.51 17.83 -15.06
C GLY A 218 -24.32 18.09 -16.00
N TYR A 219 -23.41 18.97 -15.62
CA TYR A 219 -22.14 19.21 -16.32
C TYR A 219 -20.98 18.66 -15.50
N CYS A 220 -19.92 18.24 -16.19
CA CYS A 220 -18.61 18.01 -15.61
C CYS A 220 -17.67 19.12 -16.08
N THR A 221 -17.12 19.87 -15.13
CA THR A 221 -16.10 20.87 -15.39
C THR A 221 -14.76 20.33 -14.91
N ALA A 222 -13.75 20.40 -15.77
CA ALA A 222 -12.37 20.09 -15.43
C ALA A 222 -11.55 21.37 -15.44
N TRP A 223 -10.80 21.63 -14.36
CA TRP A 223 -9.79 22.68 -14.32
C TRP A 223 -8.40 22.08 -14.37
N GLU A 224 -7.55 22.63 -15.21
CA GLU A 224 -6.12 22.40 -15.12
C GLU A 224 -5.55 23.20 -13.94
N LEU A 225 -4.91 22.51 -12.99
CA LEU A 225 -4.44 23.09 -11.73
C LEU A 225 -3.31 24.11 -11.89
N SER A 226 -2.53 24.01 -12.97
CA SER A 226 -1.39 24.89 -13.27
C SER A 226 -1.81 26.19 -13.94
N THR A 227 -2.73 26.11 -14.90
CA THR A 227 -3.14 27.24 -15.76
C THR A 227 -4.46 27.87 -15.32
N HIS A 228 -5.22 27.18 -14.46
CA HIS A 228 -6.61 27.50 -14.11
C HIS A 228 -7.57 27.53 -15.31
N GLN A 229 -7.17 27.00 -16.47
CA GLN A 229 -8.06 26.86 -17.62
C GLN A 229 -9.12 25.81 -17.33
N SER A 230 -10.35 26.10 -17.73
CA SER A 230 -11.50 25.22 -17.50
C SER A 230 -12.10 24.74 -18.80
N HIS A 231 -12.39 23.45 -18.86
CA HIS A 231 -13.20 22.85 -19.90
C HIS A 231 -14.47 22.26 -19.28
N GLN A 232 -15.57 22.26 -20.03
CA GLN A 232 -16.85 21.76 -19.53
C GLN A 232 -17.54 20.91 -20.58
N ILE A 233 -18.04 19.76 -20.13
CA ILE A 233 -18.88 18.88 -20.95
C ILE A 233 -20.22 18.64 -20.28
N ARG A 234 -21.26 18.47 -21.09
CA ARG A 234 -22.57 18.03 -20.62
C ARG A 234 -22.55 16.52 -20.45
N LEU A 235 -22.96 16.04 -19.27
CA LEU A 235 -23.08 14.62 -19.02
C LEU A 235 -24.45 14.12 -19.50
N PRO A 236 -24.52 12.92 -20.10
CA PRO A 236 -25.79 12.31 -20.46
C PRO A 236 -26.56 11.81 -19.23
N SER A 237 -25.89 11.63 -18.09
CA SER A 237 -26.48 11.24 -16.81
C SER A 237 -25.78 11.95 -15.65
N PRO A 238 -26.51 12.39 -14.60
CA PRO A 238 -25.90 12.94 -13.40
C PRO A 238 -25.30 11.87 -12.48
N HIS A 239 -25.52 10.58 -12.76
CA HIS A 239 -25.09 9.46 -11.93
C HIS A 239 -23.66 9.04 -12.29
N ILE A 240 -22.69 9.82 -11.82
CA ILE A 240 -21.27 9.48 -11.94
C ILE A 240 -20.94 8.42 -10.88
N LEU A 241 -20.41 7.29 -11.34
CA LEU A 241 -19.92 6.21 -10.51
C LEU A 241 -18.45 6.43 -10.13
N GLU A 242 -17.65 6.88 -11.10
CA GLU A 242 -16.21 7.13 -10.93
C GLU A 242 -15.70 8.11 -12.00
N ILE A 243 -14.70 8.91 -11.65
CA ILE A 243 -13.85 9.61 -12.62
C ILE A 243 -12.44 9.10 -12.42
N ASN A 244 -11.73 8.84 -13.51
CA ASN A 244 -10.30 8.53 -13.48
C ASN A 244 -9.64 9.22 -14.69
N ALA A 245 -8.63 10.04 -14.45
CA ALA A 245 -7.97 10.78 -15.52
C ALA A 245 -6.47 10.53 -15.53
N ARG A 246 -5.91 10.57 -16.74
CA ARG A 246 -4.50 10.40 -17.02
C ARG A 246 -4.11 11.30 -18.19
N HIS A 247 -2.98 11.99 -18.04
CA HIS A 247 -2.46 12.92 -19.04
C HIS A 247 -3.55 13.90 -19.48
N ASP A 248 -3.91 13.93 -20.75
CA ASP A 248 -4.90 14.81 -21.35
C ASP A 248 -6.29 14.16 -21.54
N ARG A 249 -6.53 13.02 -20.88
CA ARG A 249 -7.78 12.25 -20.98
C ARG A 249 -8.41 11.97 -19.61
N ALA A 250 -9.74 11.94 -19.58
CA ALA A 250 -10.53 11.41 -18.48
C ALA A 250 -11.43 10.27 -18.95
N ALA A 251 -11.49 9.21 -18.16
CA ALA A 251 -12.55 8.21 -18.19
C ALA A 251 -13.56 8.54 -17.10
N ILE A 252 -14.79 8.87 -17.49
CA ILE A 252 -15.91 9.13 -16.60
C ILE A 252 -16.87 7.96 -16.73
N LEU A 253 -17.02 7.21 -15.65
CA LEU A 253 -17.94 6.10 -15.59
C LEU A 253 -19.29 6.61 -15.08
N ILE A 254 -20.33 6.43 -15.88
CA ILE A 254 -21.70 6.78 -15.54
C ILE A 254 -22.57 5.52 -15.54
N GLY A 255 -23.55 5.47 -14.66
CA GLY A 255 -24.46 4.33 -14.64
C GLY A 255 -25.41 4.37 -13.45
N ARG A 256 -26.49 3.60 -13.57
CA ARG A 256 -27.41 3.28 -12.48
C ARG A 256 -27.34 1.79 -12.19
N PRO A 257 -27.66 1.34 -10.96
CA PRO A 257 -27.68 -0.09 -10.61
C PRO A 257 -28.50 -0.97 -11.55
N SER A 258 -29.55 -0.40 -12.16
CA SER A 258 -30.51 -1.11 -13.02
C SER A 258 -30.25 -0.94 -14.51
N GLU A 259 -29.24 -0.16 -14.91
CA GLU A 259 -28.94 0.18 -16.31
C GLU A 259 -27.52 -0.28 -16.66
N GLU A 260 -27.25 -0.48 -17.95
CA GLU A 260 -25.87 -0.68 -18.41
C GLU A 260 -25.03 0.55 -18.05
N SER A 261 -23.84 0.32 -17.51
CA SER A 261 -22.92 1.42 -17.24
C SER A 261 -22.20 1.81 -18.52
N THR A 262 -21.95 3.10 -18.69
CA THR A 262 -21.26 3.67 -19.85
C THR A 262 -19.96 4.33 -19.40
N ILE A 263 -18.88 4.07 -20.12
CA ILE A 263 -17.63 4.82 -20.00
C ILE A 263 -17.70 5.97 -20.98
N LEU A 264 -17.51 7.19 -20.50
CA LEU A 264 -17.23 8.35 -21.32
C LEU A 264 -15.72 8.62 -21.30
N SER A 265 -15.09 8.63 -22.46
CA SER A 265 -13.75 9.19 -22.63
C SER A 265 -13.87 10.66 -23.01
N TRP A 266 -13.18 11.53 -22.30
CA TRP A 266 -13.08 12.95 -22.60
C TRP A 266 -11.61 13.34 -22.80
N HIS A 267 -11.30 13.94 -23.94
CA HIS A 267 -10.00 14.50 -24.25
C HIS A 267 -10.03 16.03 -24.09
N PHE A 268 -9.20 16.59 -23.20
CA PHE A 268 -9.27 18.03 -22.88
C PHE A 268 -8.88 18.91 -24.06
N GLY A 269 -7.76 18.59 -24.74
CA GLY A 269 -7.24 19.45 -25.80
C GLY A 269 -8.15 19.61 -27.03
N THR A 270 -9.07 18.68 -27.26
CA THR A 270 -9.99 18.68 -28.40
C THR A 270 -11.45 18.84 -27.99
N ASP A 271 -11.73 18.82 -26.69
CA ASP A 271 -13.07 18.67 -26.11
C ASP A 271 -13.91 17.53 -26.74
N SER A 272 -13.22 16.51 -27.26
CA SER A 272 -13.89 15.35 -27.85
C SER A 272 -14.35 14.39 -26.76
N VAL A 273 -15.60 13.94 -26.89
CA VAL A 273 -16.21 12.94 -26.01
C VAL A 273 -16.58 11.72 -26.82
N ARG A 274 -16.25 10.54 -26.29
CA ARG A 274 -16.61 9.23 -26.83
C ARG A 274 -17.24 8.39 -25.73
N SER A 275 -18.11 7.46 -26.11
CA SER A 275 -18.80 6.60 -25.15
C SER A 275 -18.80 5.14 -25.59
N THR A 276 -18.74 4.23 -24.62
CA THR A 276 -18.92 2.79 -24.84
C THR A 276 -19.57 2.15 -23.62
N ASN A 277 -20.30 1.06 -23.82
CA ASN A 277 -20.97 0.35 -22.73
C ASN A 277 -20.04 -0.66 -22.06
N VAL A 278 -20.30 -0.89 -20.78
CA VAL A 278 -19.64 -1.90 -19.93
C VAL A 278 -20.60 -3.07 -19.78
N GLN A 279 -20.11 -4.30 -19.98
CA GLN A 279 -20.98 -5.48 -20.05
C GLN A 279 -21.50 -5.95 -18.68
N GLY A 280 -20.90 -5.47 -17.58
CA GLY A 280 -21.31 -5.80 -16.22
C GLY A 280 -21.43 -4.55 -15.36
N GLN A 281 -21.71 -4.76 -14.07
CA GLN A 281 -21.73 -3.67 -13.14
C GLN A 281 -20.30 -3.35 -12.69
N PRO A 282 -19.74 -2.19 -13.08
CA PRO A 282 -18.35 -1.86 -12.78
C PRO A 282 -18.15 -1.76 -11.26
N LEU A 283 -16.96 -2.10 -10.78
CA LEU A 283 -16.53 -1.95 -9.38
C LEU A 283 -15.56 -0.78 -9.26
N PHE A 284 -14.53 -0.75 -10.10
CA PHE A 284 -13.56 0.35 -10.19
C PHE A 284 -12.81 0.30 -11.52
N THR A 285 -12.19 1.42 -11.88
CA THR A 285 -11.38 1.57 -13.09
C THR A 285 -9.91 1.82 -12.76
N CYS A 286 -9.00 1.57 -13.69
CA CYS A 286 -7.60 1.93 -13.53
C CYS A 286 -6.88 2.06 -14.87
N TRP A 287 -6.11 3.13 -15.04
CA TRP A 287 -5.19 3.27 -16.17
C TRP A 287 -3.93 2.40 -15.98
N VAL A 288 -3.51 1.72 -17.04
CA VAL A 288 -2.29 0.90 -17.05
C VAL A 288 -1.26 1.53 -17.98
N ASN A 289 0.00 1.56 -17.53
CA ASN A 289 1.13 1.91 -18.39
C ASN A 289 1.49 0.67 -19.22
N ASP A 290 1.05 0.62 -20.48
CA ASP A 290 1.71 -0.24 -21.46
C ASP A 290 2.88 0.55 -22.06
N ASN A 291 4.10 0.09 -21.83
CA ASN A 291 5.32 0.78 -22.28
C ASN A 291 5.47 0.80 -23.81
N ASN A 292 4.55 0.15 -24.54
CA ASN A 292 4.68 -0.15 -25.97
C ASN A 292 3.57 0.43 -26.87
N THR A 293 2.62 1.21 -26.36
CA THR A 293 1.54 1.77 -27.21
C THR A 293 1.24 3.23 -26.89
N GLU A 294 1.07 4.05 -27.94
CA GLU A 294 0.50 5.41 -27.88
C GLU A 294 -0.94 5.44 -27.32
N ASN A 295 -1.58 4.28 -27.17
CA ASN A 295 -2.94 4.18 -26.66
C ASN A 295 -2.96 4.03 -25.15
N ASP A 296 -3.80 4.84 -24.48
CA ASP A 296 -4.05 4.71 -23.06
C ASP A 296 -4.95 3.49 -22.79
N LEU A 297 -4.44 2.56 -21.98
CA LEU A 297 -5.17 1.34 -21.59
C LEU A 297 -5.95 1.58 -20.30
N LEU A 298 -7.27 1.46 -20.36
CA LEU A 298 -8.16 1.48 -19.20
C LEU A 298 -8.62 0.06 -18.85
N LEU A 299 -8.43 -0.32 -17.59
CA LEU A 299 -9.03 -1.52 -17.03
C LEU A 299 -10.32 -1.16 -16.32
N VAL A 300 -11.34 -1.99 -16.48
CA VAL A 300 -12.57 -1.94 -15.70
C VAL A 300 -12.75 -3.27 -15.01
N ILE A 301 -12.70 -3.27 -13.68
CA ILE A 301 -13.08 -4.43 -12.88
C ILE A 301 -14.57 -4.36 -12.64
N GLN A 302 -15.29 -5.44 -12.89
CA GLN A 302 -16.75 -5.49 -12.83
C GLN A 302 -17.25 -6.75 -12.14
N ALA A 303 -18.47 -6.67 -11.61
CA ALA A 303 -19.20 -7.76 -11.00
C ALA A 303 -20.51 -8.01 -11.78
N GLU A 304 -20.87 -9.28 -11.88
CA GLU A 304 -22.11 -9.74 -12.49
C GLU A 304 -22.79 -10.69 -11.50
N ARG A 305 -24.08 -10.48 -11.21
CA ARG A 305 -24.82 -11.31 -10.25
C ARG A 305 -25.27 -12.60 -10.92
N GLU A 306 -24.88 -13.73 -10.35
CA GLU A 306 -25.31 -15.07 -10.73
C GLU A 306 -26.54 -15.44 -9.91
N VAL A 307 -27.72 -15.02 -10.37
CA VAL A 307 -29.01 -15.15 -9.64
C VAL A 307 -29.27 -16.57 -9.14
N ALA A 308 -28.99 -17.58 -9.97
CA ALA A 308 -29.23 -18.99 -9.63
C ALA A 308 -28.38 -19.50 -8.45
N LEU A 309 -27.19 -18.92 -8.25
CA LEU A 309 -26.23 -19.35 -7.23
C LEU A 309 -26.18 -18.39 -6.03
N ASN A 310 -26.95 -17.30 -6.07
CA ASN A 310 -26.84 -16.15 -5.17
C ASN A 310 -25.37 -15.72 -4.96
N SER A 311 -24.61 -15.75 -6.06
CA SER A 311 -23.18 -15.42 -6.09
C SER A 311 -22.92 -14.36 -7.13
N TYR A 312 -21.65 -13.99 -7.26
CA TYR A 312 -21.18 -13.03 -8.22
C TYR A 312 -19.96 -13.55 -8.95
N LYS A 313 -19.92 -13.19 -10.22
CA LYS A 313 -18.82 -13.40 -11.13
C LYS A 313 -18.05 -12.08 -11.27
N LEU A 314 -16.75 -12.12 -11.05
CA LEU A 314 -15.87 -10.96 -11.13
C LEU A 314 -15.02 -11.06 -12.39
N SER A 315 -15.01 -10.01 -13.20
CA SER A 315 -14.26 -9.98 -14.46
C SER A 315 -13.54 -8.65 -14.67
N ARG A 316 -12.58 -8.65 -15.58
CA ARG A 316 -11.78 -7.50 -15.97
C ARG A 316 -11.94 -7.26 -17.46
N GLN A 317 -12.49 -6.10 -17.82
CA GLN A 317 -12.52 -5.63 -19.20
C GLN A 317 -11.34 -4.71 -19.46
N ARG A 318 -10.72 -4.84 -20.63
CA ARG A 318 -9.67 -3.93 -21.11
C ARG A 318 -10.22 -3.07 -22.23
N PHE A 319 -9.99 -1.78 -22.14
CA PHE A 319 -10.34 -0.81 -23.17
C PHE A 319 -9.09 -0.05 -23.59
N THR A 320 -8.89 0.06 -24.90
CA THR A 320 -8.00 1.07 -25.48
C THR A 320 -8.80 2.33 -25.73
N ILE A 321 -8.31 3.44 -25.19
CA ILE A 321 -8.91 4.75 -25.37
C ILE A 321 -8.01 5.56 -26.31
N ALA A 322 -8.53 5.81 -27.50
CA ALA A 322 -7.92 6.66 -28.52
C ALA A 322 -8.82 7.87 -28.82
N ASP A 323 -8.34 8.82 -29.63
CA ASP A 323 -9.10 10.04 -29.96
C ASP A 323 -10.41 9.76 -30.70
N GLN A 324 -10.37 8.75 -31.57
CA GLN A 324 -11.48 8.48 -32.47
C GLN A 324 -12.45 7.45 -31.89
N GLU A 325 -11.95 6.51 -31.07
CA GLU A 325 -12.72 5.37 -30.60
C GLU A 325 -12.29 4.87 -29.22
N ILE A 326 -13.25 4.23 -28.54
CA ILE A 326 -13.01 3.41 -27.36
C ILE A 326 -13.27 1.96 -27.75
N THR A 327 -12.23 1.15 -27.73
CA THR A 327 -12.30 -0.24 -28.22
C THR A 327 -12.11 -1.20 -27.06
N CYS A 328 -13.09 -2.08 -26.82
CA CYS A 328 -12.95 -3.17 -25.86
C CYS A 328 -12.02 -4.24 -26.46
N LEU A 329 -10.88 -4.48 -25.81
CA LEU A 329 -9.88 -5.44 -26.28
C LEU A 329 -10.24 -6.87 -25.88
N ASP A 330 -10.54 -7.08 -24.60
CA ASP A 330 -10.96 -8.38 -24.09
C ASP A 330 -11.62 -8.27 -22.72
N THR A 331 -12.27 -9.38 -22.33
CA THR A 331 -12.82 -9.59 -20.99
C THR A 331 -12.21 -10.86 -20.40
N LYS A 332 -11.60 -10.77 -19.22
CA LYS A 332 -11.04 -11.90 -18.49
C LYS A 332 -11.83 -12.17 -17.22
N LEU A 333 -12.19 -13.43 -17.01
CA LEU A 333 -12.76 -13.90 -15.77
C LEU A 333 -11.70 -13.93 -14.65
N LEU A 334 -11.99 -13.28 -13.52
CA LEU A 334 -11.08 -13.20 -12.38
C LEU A 334 -11.50 -14.12 -11.24
N ALA A 335 -12.80 -14.22 -10.96
CA ALA A 335 -13.36 -15.09 -9.93
C ALA A 335 -14.83 -15.44 -10.24
N VAL A 336 -15.30 -16.57 -9.73
CA VAL A 336 -16.69 -17.07 -9.81
C VAL A 336 -17.19 -17.47 -8.44
N GLY A 337 -18.51 -17.57 -8.27
CA GLY A 337 -19.09 -18.09 -7.03
C GLY A 337 -18.80 -17.22 -5.80
N GLN A 338 -18.52 -15.92 -5.99
CA GLN A 338 -18.24 -15.03 -4.86
C GLN A 338 -19.55 -14.65 -4.19
N ILE A 339 -19.73 -15.11 -2.95
CA ILE A 339 -20.91 -14.78 -2.15
C ILE A 339 -20.58 -13.53 -1.34
N PHE A 340 -21.44 -12.53 -1.43
CA PHE A 340 -21.35 -11.27 -0.68
C PHE A 340 -22.55 -11.20 0.28
N ASP A 341 -22.31 -10.93 1.57
CA ASP A 341 -23.34 -10.92 2.62
C ASP A 341 -24.35 -9.74 2.50
N PRO A 342 -24.00 -8.59 1.89
CA PRO A 342 -25.00 -7.65 1.38
C PRO A 342 -25.22 -7.78 -0.14
N ASP A 343 -26.46 -7.54 -0.60
CA ASP A 343 -26.78 -7.42 -2.02
C ASP A 343 -25.96 -6.27 -2.65
N LEU A 344 -25.02 -6.58 -3.56
CA LEU A 344 -24.27 -5.55 -4.29
C LEU A 344 -25.19 -4.61 -5.09
N ALA A 345 -26.47 -4.91 -5.28
CA ALA A 345 -27.40 -3.95 -5.87
C ALA A 345 -27.47 -2.62 -5.08
N LEU A 346 -27.39 -2.66 -3.75
CA LEU A 346 -27.29 -1.48 -2.89
C LEU A 346 -25.90 -0.82 -2.93
N PHE A 347 -24.91 -1.51 -3.48
CA PHE A 347 -23.56 -1.00 -3.66
C PHE A 347 -23.46 -0.10 -4.90
N PHE A 348 -24.19 -0.39 -5.97
CA PHE A 348 -24.15 0.40 -7.21
C PHE A 348 -24.92 1.73 -7.13
N THR A 349 -25.59 2.03 -6.02
CA THR A 349 -26.37 3.28 -5.85
C THR A 349 -25.55 4.47 -5.38
N PHE A 350 -24.27 4.29 -5.02
CA PHE A 350 -23.45 5.34 -4.40
C PHE A 350 -22.16 5.61 -5.18
N ALA A 351 -21.71 6.86 -5.12
CA ALA A 351 -20.42 7.26 -5.67
C ALA A 351 -19.30 6.52 -4.95
N ARG A 352 -18.28 6.14 -5.73
CA ARG A 352 -17.22 5.27 -5.24
C ARG A 352 -16.12 6.09 -4.61
N PHE A 353 -15.76 5.72 -3.39
CA PHE A 353 -14.49 6.11 -2.82
C PHE A 353 -13.35 5.28 -3.42
N SER A 354 -13.06 5.53 -4.70
CA SER A 354 -11.85 5.04 -5.36
C SER A 354 -10.66 5.90 -4.92
N GLN A 355 -10.35 5.91 -3.63
CA GLN A 355 -9.05 6.42 -3.21
C GLN A 355 -8.05 5.29 -3.27
N TYR A 356 -7.37 5.30 -4.41
CA TYR A 356 -6.25 4.45 -4.73
C TYR A 356 -5.21 4.51 -3.61
N ILE A 357 -5.25 3.53 -2.71
CA ILE A 357 -4.00 3.07 -2.12
C ILE A 357 -3.30 2.23 -3.21
N CYS A 358 -2.94 2.90 -4.31
CA CYS A 358 -2.13 2.35 -5.38
C CYS A 358 -0.75 2.12 -4.79
N ARG A 359 -0.52 0.89 -4.35
CA ARG A 359 0.78 0.42 -3.93
C ARG A 359 1.29 -0.52 -5.00
N TYR A 360 2.28 -0.06 -5.75
CA TYR A 360 3.17 -0.95 -6.50
C TYR A 360 2.44 -1.94 -7.42
N ASP A 361 1.69 -1.45 -8.40
CA ASP A 361 0.91 -2.27 -9.36
C ASP A 361 -0.24 -3.07 -8.71
N THR A 362 -0.62 -2.72 -7.48
CA THR A 362 -1.81 -3.24 -6.80
C THR A 362 -2.77 -2.09 -6.54
N ILE A 363 -3.93 -2.17 -7.18
CA ILE A 363 -5.07 -1.30 -6.94
C ILE A 363 -5.84 -1.89 -5.76
N VAL A 364 -6.06 -1.06 -4.76
CA VAL A 364 -6.91 -1.41 -3.63
C VAL A 364 -8.11 -0.47 -3.69
N SER A 365 -9.29 -1.05 -3.89
CA SER A 365 -10.56 -0.36 -3.78
C SER A 365 -11.23 -0.80 -2.48
N GLN A 366 -11.54 0.17 -1.63
CA GLN A 366 -12.33 -0.01 -0.43
C GLN A 366 -13.79 0.27 -0.77
N ILE A 367 -14.67 -0.60 -0.29
CA ILE A 367 -16.10 -0.52 -0.53
C ILE A 367 -16.83 -0.59 0.81
N VAL A 368 -17.52 0.49 1.18
CA VAL A 368 -18.32 0.56 2.41
C VAL A 368 -19.80 0.46 2.05
N PRO A 369 -20.51 -0.64 2.37
CA PRO A 369 -21.95 -0.68 2.19
C PRO A 369 -22.62 0.23 3.22
N LEU A 370 -23.43 1.17 2.74
CA LEU A 370 -24.23 2.06 3.56
C LEU A 370 -25.58 1.40 3.87
N LYS A 371 -25.88 1.32 5.18
CA LYS A 371 -27.14 0.87 5.78
C LYS A 371 -27.41 -0.64 5.74
N SER A 372 -26.92 -1.33 6.78
CA SER A 372 -27.78 -2.28 7.49
C SER A 372 -27.83 -1.86 8.96
N PRO A 373 -29.01 -1.50 9.52
CA PRO A 373 -29.15 -1.24 10.95
C PRO A 373 -29.01 -2.53 11.79
N GLU A 374 -29.00 -3.71 11.16
CA GLU A 374 -28.99 -5.01 11.85
C GLU A 374 -27.68 -5.80 11.65
N LEU A 375 -26.84 -5.42 10.69
CA LEU A 375 -25.54 -6.05 10.45
C LEU A 375 -24.42 -5.06 10.78
N ASP A 376 -23.54 -5.46 11.71
CA ASP A 376 -22.24 -4.81 11.93
C ASP A 376 -21.60 -4.55 10.55
N ARG A 377 -21.21 -3.30 10.29
CA ARG A 377 -20.85 -2.75 8.96
C ARG A 377 -19.84 -3.63 8.20
N ASP A 378 -20.30 -4.39 7.21
CA ASP A 378 -19.44 -5.26 6.39
C ASP A 378 -18.69 -4.49 5.31
N ILE A 379 -17.51 -3.95 5.61
CA ILE A 379 -16.68 -3.31 4.58
C ILE A 379 -16.10 -4.37 3.64
N ILE A 380 -16.17 -4.17 2.33
CA ILE A 380 -15.60 -5.09 1.33
C ILE A 380 -14.33 -4.47 0.76
N PHE A 381 -13.25 -5.25 0.67
CA PHE A 381 -12.02 -4.81 0.02
C PHE A 381 -11.76 -5.61 -1.23
N PHE A 382 -11.50 -4.89 -2.32
CA PHE A 382 -11.03 -5.48 -3.57
C PHE A 382 -9.58 -5.07 -3.77
N SER A 383 -8.70 -6.06 -3.87
CA SER A 383 -7.29 -5.86 -4.18
C SER A 383 -6.99 -6.54 -5.52
N TYR A 384 -6.69 -5.73 -6.53
CA TYR A 384 -6.38 -6.21 -7.87
C TYR A 384 -4.94 -5.83 -8.23
N SER A 385 -4.14 -6.83 -8.59
CA SER A 385 -2.78 -6.60 -9.08
C SER A 385 -2.78 -6.55 -10.60
N THR A 386 -2.38 -5.42 -11.18
CA THR A 386 -2.23 -5.26 -12.64
C THR A 386 -1.11 -6.15 -13.18
N LYS A 387 -0.10 -6.43 -12.36
CA LYS A 387 1.05 -7.30 -12.71
C LYS A 387 0.72 -8.78 -12.75
N THR A 388 -0.02 -9.27 -11.75
CA THR A 388 -0.34 -10.71 -11.65
C THR A 388 -1.73 -11.05 -12.17
N GLU A 389 -2.54 -10.04 -12.48
CA GLU A 389 -3.96 -10.14 -12.81
C GLU A 389 -4.76 -10.94 -11.78
N LYS A 390 -4.33 -10.89 -10.52
CA LYS A 390 -5.02 -11.55 -9.40
C LYS A 390 -5.91 -10.55 -8.69
N LEU A 391 -7.15 -10.96 -8.47
CA LEU A 391 -8.12 -10.25 -7.63
C LEU A 391 -8.30 -11.02 -6.32
N ILE A 392 -8.21 -10.30 -5.21
CA ILE A 392 -8.51 -10.80 -3.88
C ILE A 392 -9.63 -9.95 -3.31
N VAL A 393 -10.69 -10.61 -2.86
CA VAL A 393 -11.82 -9.98 -2.17
C VAL A 393 -11.75 -10.35 -0.70
N ARG A 394 -11.91 -9.37 0.20
CA ARG A 394 -11.84 -9.59 1.65
C ARG A 394 -12.99 -8.92 2.37
N PHE A 395 -13.46 -9.59 3.42
CA PHE A 395 -14.43 -9.12 4.39
C PHE A 395 -13.76 -9.14 5.77
N PRO A 396 -13.60 -8.01 6.46
CA PRO A 396 -13.16 -8.00 7.84
C PRO A 396 -14.28 -8.60 8.70
N LYS A 397 -14.00 -9.73 9.34
CA LYS A 397 -14.96 -10.35 10.27
C LYS A 397 -14.81 -9.73 11.66
N TYR A 398 -15.85 -9.07 12.15
CA TYR A 398 -15.93 -8.63 13.54
C TYR A 398 -16.47 -9.77 14.40
N LYS A 399 -15.64 -10.37 15.26
CA LYS A 399 -16.12 -11.33 16.28
C LYS A 399 -16.42 -10.59 17.57
N LYS A 400 -17.69 -10.54 17.94
CA LYS A 400 -18.14 -10.07 19.26
C LYS A 400 -17.89 -11.18 20.29
N THR A 401 -16.72 -11.22 20.91
CA THR A 401 -16.43 -12.20 21.98
C THR A 401 -16.98 -11.67 23.30
N GLY A 402 -18.08 -12.24 23.79
CA GLY A 402 -18.84 -11.75 24.95
C GLY A 402 -18.21 -11.92 26.34
N VAL A 403 -16.87 -11.99 26.48
CA VAL A 403 -16.23 -12.29 27.79
C VAL A 403 -15.14 -11.29 28.20
N ASP A 404 -14.92 -10.21 27.46
CA ASP A 404 -14.01 -9.13 27.89
C ASP A 404 -14.35 -7.84 27.10
N PRO A 405 -14.63 -6.68 27.72
CA PRO A 405 -14.80 -5.42 26.98
C PRO A 405 -13.50 -4.98 26.30
N ALA A 406 -12.37 -5.61 26.59
CA ALA A 406 -11.24 -5.63 25.67
C ALA A 406 -11.63 -6.46 24.44
N TRP A 407 -12.25 -5.81 23.46
CA TRP A 407 -12.46 -6.30 22.10
C TRP A 407 -11.22 -7.10 21.68
N LYS A 408 -11.29 -8.43 21.76
CA LYS A 408 -10.23 -9.28 21.21
C LYS A 408 -10.42 -9.22 19.71
N TYR A 409 -9.78 -8.22 19.11
CA TYR A 409 -9.63 -8.11 17.68
C TYR A 409 -8.93 -9.39 17.23
N ASP A 410 -9.69 -10.39 16.77
CA ASP A 410 -9.22 -11.32 15.75
C ASP A 410 -8.94 -10.42 14.55
N LYS A 411 -7.73 -9.84 14.58
CA LYS A 411 -7.30 -8.69 13.79
C LYS A 411 -7.78 -8.90 12.37
N GLY A 412 -8.67 -8.02 11.88
CA GLY A 412 -9.00 -7.87 10.47
C GLY A 412 -7.77 -7.39 9.73
N LYS A 413 -6.77 -8.27 9.66
CA LYS A 413 -5.58 -8.13 8.86
C LYS A 413 -6.07 -8.23 7.44
N MET A 414 -5.97 -7.14 6.70
CA MET A 414 -6.21 -7.11 5.27
C MET A 414 -4.84 -7.24 4.59
N PRO A 415 -4.39 -8.49 4.32
CA PRO A 415 -3.22 -8.71 3.50
C PRO A 415 -3.56 -8.32 2.06
N LEU A 416 -2.88 -7.30 1.56
CA LEU A 416 -2.85 -6.95 0.15
C LEU A 416 -2.15 -8.05 -0.66
N VAL A 417 -2.35 -8.04 -1.98
CA VAL A 417 -1.66 -8.95 -2.92
C VAL A 417 -0.13 -8.85 -2.80
N ASP A 418 0.40 -7.69 -2.37
CA ASP A 418 1.83 -7.45 -2.11
C ASP A 418 2.32 -7.91 -0.71
N GLY A 419 1.41 -8.50 0.08
CA GLY A 419 1.64 -9.00 1.43
C GLY A 419 1.53 -7.96 2.55
N THR A 420 1.20 -6.70 2.25
CA THR A 420 1.06 -5.66 3.28
C THR A 420 -0.24 -5.83 4.05
N ILE A 421 -0.20 -5.72 5.39
CA ILE A 421 -1.37 -5.95 6.24
C ILE A 421 -1.93 -4.63 6.75
N TYR A 422 -3.19 -4.39 6.43
CA TYR A 422 -3.98 -3.28 6.94
C TYR A 422 -4.78 -3.75 8.15
N VAL A 423 -4.70 -3.05 9.28
CA VAL A 423 -5.55 -3.32 10.45
C VAL A 423 -6.27 -2.02 10.82
N PRO A 424 -7.50 -1.81 10.33
CA PRO A 424 -8.36 -0.76 10.84
C PRO A 424 -8.84 -1.11 12.26
N ASP A 425 -8.95 -0.13 13.16
CA ASP A 425 -9.70 -0.33 14.41
C ASP A 425 -11.22 -0.34 14.19
N ALA A 426 -12.01 -0.71 15.21
CA ALA A 426 -13.48 -0.85 15.12
C ALA A 426 -14.23 0.44 14.72
N LEU A 427 -13.63 1.61 14.94
CA LEU A 427 -14.13 2.93 14.58
C LEU A 427 -13.33 3.56 13.42
N TRP A 428 -12.32 2.85 12.93
CA TRP A 428 -11.33 3.32 11.95
C TRP A 428 -10.68 4.66 12.33
N ALA A 429 -10.74 5.04 13.60
CA ALA A 429 -10.11 6.23 14.16
C ALA A 429 -8.59 6.09 14.26
N SER A 430 -8.12 4.84 14.19
CA SER A 430 -6.73 4.51 14.03
C SER A 430 -6.53 3.40 13.00
N PHE A 431 -5.37 3.49 12.36
CA PHE A 431 -4.87 2.48 11.46
C PHE A 431 -3.59 1.89 12.06
N SER A 432 -3.33 0.61 11.83
CA SER A 432 -2.00 0.04 12.09
C SER A 432 -1.53 -0.80 10.91
N VAL A 433 -0.30 -0.53 10.48
CA VAL A 433 0.41 -1.39 9.53
C VAL A 433 1.06 -2.49 10.36
N ASP A 434 0.49 -3.69 10.36
CA ASP A 434 1.06 -4.80 11.12
C ASP A 434 2.31 -5.32 10.37
N PRO A 435 3.51 -5.34 10.99
CA PRO A 435 4.67 -5.96 10.38
C PRO A 435 4.36 -7.43 10.07
N ILE A 436 4.67 -7.87 8.85
CA ILE A 436 4.55 -9.28 8.41
C ILE A 436 5.27 -10.28 9.34
N LEU A 437 6.11 -9.83 10.28
CA LEU A 437 7.09 -10.68 10.95
C LEU A 437 7.05 -10.76 12.48
N ASP A 438 6.03 -10.26 13.18
CA ASP A 438 5.97 -10.56 14.62
C ASP A 438 4.53 -10.73 15.16
N THR A 439 4.02 -11.95 15.08
CA THR A 439 2.77 -12.31 15.74
C THR A 439 2.90 -12.42 17.26
N LYS A 440 4.10 -12.24 17.84
CA LYS A 440 4.37 -12.51 19.27
C LYS A 440 4.93 -11.32 20.07
N ARG A 441 5.37 -10.21 19.46
CA ARG A 441 5.71 -8.97 20.19
C ARG A 441 4.88 -7.79 19.73
N TRP A 442 4.03 -7.32 20.64
CA TRP A 442 3.25 -6.07 20.55
C TRP A 442 4.02 -4.86 21.11
N PRO A 443 4.99 -4.26 20.39
CA PRO A 443 5.22 -2.82 20.65
C PRO A 443 5.36 -1.94 19.40
N ASN A 444 5.50 -2.48 18.20
CA ASN A 444 5.81 -1.68 16.99
C ASN A 444 4.64 -1.55 16.01
N THR A 445 3.41 -1.41 16.51
CA THR A 445 2.31 -0.86 15.70
C THR A 445 2.47 0.65 15.68
N ALA A 446 2.69 1.28 14.52
CA ALA A 446 2.24 2.66 14.39
C ALA A 446 0.74 2.65 14.58
N ARG A 447 0.31 3.23 15.69
CA ARG A 447 -1.07 3.65 15.84
C ARG A 447 -1.12 5.07 15.29
N PHE A 448 -1.79 5.23 14.16
CA PHE A 448 -2.14 6.56 13.68
C PHE A 448 -3.27 7.04 14.58
N HIS A 449 -2.93 7.74 15.66
CA HIS A 449 -3.92 8.36 16.53
C HIS A 449 -4.29 9.71 15.92
N SER A 450 -5.55 9.90 15.55
CA SER A 450 -6.11 11.24 15.56
C SER A 450 -6.26 11.63 17.03
N GLU A 451 -5.44 12.56 17.52
CA GLU A 451 -5.61 13.16 18.85
C GLU A 451 -7.01 13.79 19.01
N GLY A 452 -7.71 14.04 17.90
CA GLY A 452 -9.10 14.46 17.87
C GLY A 452 -10.11 13.38 18.28
N CYS A 453 -9.78 12.08 18.20
CA CYS A 453 -10.69 10.99 18.53
C CYS A 453 -10.59 10.53 20.00
N ASP A 454 -9.45 10.72 20.66
CA ASP A 454 -9.19 10.16 22.00
C ASP A 454 -10.06 10.77 23.12
N GLY A 455 -10.57 12.00 22.95
CA GLY A 455 -11.38 12.67 23.98
C GLY A 455 -12.73 12.02 24.30
N TYR A 456 -13.20 11.06 23.49
CA TYR A 456 -14.52 10.43 23.65
C TYR A 456 -14.50 8.89 23.69
N ILE A 457 -13.33 8.25 23.55
CA ILE A 457 -13.22 6.78 23.53
C ILE A 457 -13.36 6.18 24.94
N TYR A 458 -13.16 6.97 26.00
CA TYR A 458 -13.29 6.52 27.39
C TYR A 458 -14.25 7.39 28.19
N GLY A 459 -15.53 7.02 28.18
CA GLY A 459 -16.44 7.35 29.28
C GLY A 459 -17.17 8.69 29.20
N ARG A 460 -18.10 8.83 28.25
CA ARG A 460 -19.43 9.48 28.42
C ARG A 460 -20.23 9.21 27.16
N GLY A 461 -21.54 9.02 27.30
CA GLY A 461 -22.42 8.53 26.24
C GLY A 461 -22.22 9.24 24.89
N MET A 462 -22.42 8.49 23.81
CA MET A 462 -22.48 9.01 22.44
C MET A 462 -23.58 10.09 22.33
N THR A 463 -23.26 11.34 22.64
CA THR A 463 -24.11 12.48 22.31
C THR A 463 -23.71 12.99 20.92
N GLU A 464 -24.61 12.82 19.95
CA GLU A 464 -24.88 13.60 18.72
C GLU A 464 -23.77 14.33 17.91
N GLY A 465 -22.49 14.10 18.16
CA GLY A 465 -21.39 14.81 17.51
C GLY A 465 -20.21 13.93 17.16
N SER A 466 -20.45 12.67 16.76
CA SER A 466 -19.38 11.77 16.31
C SER A 466 -18.58 12.45 15.21
N LYS A 467 -17.29 12.73 15.46
CA LYS A 467 -16.38 13.26 14.44
C LYS A 467 -16.34 12.27 13.28
N ARG A 468 -16.94 12.67 12.16
CA ARG A 468 -16.91 11.92 10.92
C ARG A 468 -15.68 12.33 10.15
N TRP A 469 -15.12 11.36 9.44
CA TRP A 469 -13.86 11.54 8.74
C TRP A 469 -13.83 10.68 7.49
N VAL A 470 -12.95 11.06 6.57
CA VAL A 470 -12.70 10.39 5.29
C VAL A 470 -11.19 10.16 5.18
N ALA A 471 -10.77 8.90 5.12
CA ALA A 471 -9.36 8.54 5.01
C ALA A 471 -8.87 8.73 3.58
N PHE A 472 -7.62 9.13 3.39
CA PHE A 472 -7.02 9.27 2.07
C PHE A 472 -5.54 8.91 2.03
N GLY A 473 -5.00 8.66 0.84
CA GLY A 473 -3.56 8.43 0.69
C GLY A 473 -3.17 7.60 -0.51
N ASP A 474 -1.86 7.35 -0.61
CA ASP A 474 -1.20 6.52 -1.61
C ASP A 474 -0.04 5.71 -0.99
N HIS A 475 0.96 5.35 -1.80
CA HIS A 475 2.16 4.64 -1.33
C HIS A 475 3.16 5.54 -0.59
N GLN A 476 3.03 6.86 -0.67
CA GLN A 476 3.93 7.85 -0.08
C GLN A 476 3.33 8.48 1.18
N LEU A 477 2.01 8.64 1.23
CA LEU A 477 1.31 9.37 2.27
C LEU A 477 0.00 8.69 2.67
N TYR A 478 -0.43 8.91 3.91
CA TYR A 478 -1.74 8.56 4.40
C TYR A 478 -2.31 9.70 5.25
N GLY A 479 -3.61 9.93 5.23
CA GLY A 479 -4.24 11.03 5.94
C GLY A 479 -5.73 10.82 6.17
N PHE A 480 -6.35 11.76 6.88
CA PHE A 480 -7.77 11.79 7.15
C PHE A 480 -8.24 13.23 7.07
N ALA A 481 -9.40 13.46 6.46
CA ALA A 481 -10.12 14.72 6.54
C ALA A 481 -11.31 14.55 7.48
N HIS A 482 -11.56 15.54 8.33
CA HIS A 482 -12.63 15.53 9.34
C HIS A 482 -13.14 16.95 9.59
N ASN A 483 -14.19 17.13 10.40
CA ASN A 483 -14.84 18.43 10.62
C ASN A 483 -13.89 19.58 11.04
N ASN A 484 -12.70 19.29 11.57
CA ASN A 484 -11.77 20.32 12.04
C ASN A 484 -10.63 20.62 11.04
N GLY A 485 -10.37 19.73 10.10
CA GLY A 485 -9.28 19.89 9.14
C GLY A 485 -8.84 18.59 8.49
N ILE A 486 -7.60 18.61 8.01
CA ILE A 486 -6.93 17.49 7.37
C ILE A 486 -5.70 17.12 8.21
N GLU A 487 -5.62 15.86 8.63
CA GLU A 487 -4.42 15.25 9.19
C GLU A 487 -3.73 14.43 8.10
N ALA A 488 -2.43 14.60 7.92
CA ALA A 488 -1.66 13.87 6.91
C ALA A 488 -0.33 13.40 7.47
N VAL A 489 0.10 12.22 7.02
CA VAL A 489 1.30 11.53 7.50
C VAL A 489 2.06 11.01 6.30
N SER A 490 3.28 11.48 6.12
CA SER A 490 4.15 11.04 5.02
C SER A 490 5.15 9.99 5.49
N PHE A 491 5.34 8.99 4.66
CA PHE A 491 6.42 8.01 4.74
C PHE A 491 7.57 8.37 3.80
N ASP A 492 7.30 9.21 2.78
CA ASP A 492 8.28 9.72 1.84
C ASP A 492 9.00 10.96 2.39
N CYS A 493 10.33 10.95 2.30
CA CYS A 493 11.15 12.07 2.75
C CYS A 493 11.12 13.29 1.81
N ARG A 494 10.56 13.13 0.60
CA ARG A 494 10.35 14.21 -0.36
C ARG A 494 9.11 15.03 -0.03
N LEU A 495 8.10 14.40 0.57
CA LEU A 495 6.89 15.07 1.05
C LEU A 495 7.18 15.67 2.45
N GLN A 496 7.85 16.82 2.46
CA GLN A 496 8.04 17.61 3.67
C GLN A 496 6.85 18.54 3.81
N PHE A 497 6.11 18.37 4.91
CA PHE A 497 5.04 19.29 5.23
C PHE A 497 5.62 20.63 5.70
N PRO A 498 4.93 21.76 5.46
CA PRO A 498 5.33 23.04 6.02
C PRO A 498 5.47 22.90 7.53
N SER A 499 6.58 23.37 8.08
CA SER A 499 6.86 23.31 9.51
C SER A 499 5.84 24.17 10.27
N ASN A 500 4.78 23.54 10.76
CA ASN A 500 3.89 24.12 11.77
C ASN A 500 4.31 23.58 13.16
N PRO A 501 4.21 24.34 14.26
CA PRO A 501 4.85 24.01 15.55
C PRO A 501 4.29 22.77 16.28
N ARG A 502 3.44 21.97 15.66
CA ARG A 502 2.89 20.69 16.19
C ARG A 502 3.45 19.44 15.51
N VAL A 503 4.55 19.52 14.76
CA VAL A 503 5.23 18.33 14.25
C VAL A 503 5.97 17.64 15.40
N THR A 504 5.35 16.67 16.07
CA THR A 504 6.04 15.79 17.01
C THR A 504 6.76 14.70 16.22
N ILE A 505 8.03 14.93 15.90
CA ILE A 505 8.90 13.86 15.40
C ILE A 505 9.18 12.94 16.60
N ARG A 506 8.49 11.80 16.70
CA ARG A 506 8.94 10.75 17.63
C ARG A 506 10.15 10.03 17.01
N PRO A 507 11.27 9.91 17.74
CA PRO A 507 12.51 9.31 17.25
C PRO A 507 12.38 7.84 16.87
#